data_AF-A0A820ALG6-F1
#
_entry.id   AF-A0A820ALG6-F1
#
_cell.length_a   1.000
_cell.length_b   1.000
_cell.length_c   1.000
_cell.angle_alpha   90.00
_cell.angle_beta   90.00
_cell.angle_gamma   90.00
#
_symmetry.space_group_name_H-M   'P 1'
#
loop_
_entity.id
_entity.type
_entity.pdbx_description
1 polymer ?
#
loop_
_entity_poly.entity_id
_entity_poly.type
_entity_poly.pdbx_seq_one_letter_code
_entity_poly.pdbx_strand_id
1 'polypeptide(L)'
;MKYLQGASSGTIAAGGYGTGTNTSQLWFPFGFTLDLSTNSLIIANYAANNVVRWVIGATGWTLLAGSATGASGSSSTLLYNPVGVALDQYKNIYVADAANHRIQYFLSGQSSATTIAGISGSPGISATQLNRPYGILLDSQLNLYVSDNSNNRVQRFSYYGTTATTSATSTTTTTSTTSTTTATTTATTRTGIWQMVGTGSVIGDTGCYGLGSNYVGNFSQCKSSCESMTNCSAVDWLASALLCVYRQCTTYPPSTRPQSGGWEAWAITTS
;
A
#
# COMPACT_ATOMS: atom_id res chain seq x y z
N MET A 1 21.78 -3.96 -17.05
CA MET A 1 22.10 -5.12 -17.92
C MET A 1 23.14 -5.96 -17.22
N LYS A 2 22.91 -7.27 -17.01
CA LYS A 2 23.96 -8.19 -16.56
C LYS A 2 24.63 -8.71 -17.81
N TYR A 3 25.75 -8.11 -18.18
CA TYR A 3 26.61 -8.67 -19.22
C TYR A 3 27.33 -9.87 -18.59
N LEU A 4 27.24 -11.04 -19.22
CA LEU A 4 28.23 -12.08 -18.96
C LEU A 4 29.61 -11.50 -19.29
N GLN A 5 30.64 -11.90 -18.56
CA GLN A 5 32.01 -11.44 -18.83
C GLN A 5 32.35 -11.76 -20.30
N GLY A 6 32.57 -10.72 -21.11
CA GLY A 6 32.81 -10.84 -22.56
C GLY A 6 31.58 -10.63 -23.47
N ALA A 7 30.39 -10.36 -22.95
CA ALA A 7 29.22 -10.07 -23.79
C ALA A 7 29.32 -8.69 -24.47
N SER A 8 29.18 -8.67 -25.80
CA SER A 8 29.20 -7.46 -26.64
C SER A 8 27.82 -6.92 -27.00
N SER A 9 26.75 -7.63 -26.63
CA SER A 9 25.36 -7.21 -26.88
C SER A 9 24.43 -7.57 -25.71
N GLY A 10 23.33 -6.82 -25.59
CA GLY A 10 22.25 -7.09 -24.65
C GLY A 10 20.97 -7.46 -25.39
N THR A 11 20.02 -8.10 -24.70
CA THR A 11 18.69 -8.42 -25.23
C THR A 11 17.66 -7.43 -24.68
N ILE A 12 16.72 -7.00 -25.52
CA ILE A 12 15.58 -6.20 -25.10
C ILE A 12 14.61 -7.12 -24.33
N ALA A 13 14.37 -6.81 -23.05
CA ALA A 13 13.49 -7.61 -22.19
C ALA A 13 12.02 -7.19 -22.27
N ALA A 14 11.74 -5.94 -22.65
CA ALA A 14 10.40 -5.38 -22.82
C ALA A 14 10.42 -4.16 -23.76
N GLY A 15 9.34 -3.94 -24.51
CA GLY A 15 9.21 -2.82 -25.45
C GLY A 15 10.05 -2.99 -26.73
N GLY A 16 10.47 -1.86 -27.32
CA GLY A 16 11.27 -1.85 -28.57
C GLY A 16 10.45 -1.67 -29.85
N TYR A 17 9.12 -1.60 -29.77
CA TYR A 17 8.20 -1.47 -30.92
C TYR A 17 7.64 -0.05 -31.10
N GLY A 18 8.42 0.96 -30.70
CA GLY A 18 8.01 2.37 -30.70
C GLY A 18 7.29 2.79 -29.41
N THR A 19 6.80 4.03 -29.42
CA THR A 19 6.15 4.68 -28.27
C THR A 19 4.64 4.76 -28.45
N GLY A 20 3.88 4.48 -27.39
CA GLY A 20 2.42 4.60 -27.42
C GLY A 20 1.75 3.75 -26.35
N THR A 21 0.43 3.60 -26.50
CA THR A 21 -0.45 2.86 -25.57
C THR A 21 -0.85 1.48 -26.11
N ASN A 22 -0.37 1.10 -27.28
CA ASN A 22 -0.56 -0.26 -27.78
C ASN A 22 0.15 -1.26 -26.87
N THR A 23 -0.36 -2.48 -26.78
CA THR A 23 0.21 -3.52 -25.89
C THR A 23 1.64 -3.91 -26.23
N SER A 24 2.10 -3.68 -27.46
CA SER A 24 3.51 -3.89 -27.85
C SER A 24 4.42 -2.70 -27.53
N GLN A 25 3.86 -1.56 -27.11
CA GLN A 25 4.59 -0.30 -26.96
C GLN A 25 4.74 0.09 -25.49
N LEU A 26 5.83 0.77 -25.18
CA LEU A 26 6.03 1.46 -23.91
C LEU A 26 6.26 2.94 -24.20
N TRP A 27 5.84 3.82 -23.31
CA TRP A 27 5.98 5.25 -23.44
C TRP A 27 6.69 5.83 -22.23
N PHE A 28 7.99 6.09 -22.41
CA PHE A 28 8.92 6.53 -21.35
C PHE A 28 8.88 5.62 -20.11
N PRO A 29 9.13 4.29 -20.24
CA PRO A 29 9.17 3.42 -19.06
C PRO A 29 10.24 3.91 -18.08
N PHE A 30 9.86 4.10 -16.81
CA PHE A 30 10.71 4.71 -15.79
C PHE A 30 11.21 3.66 -14.78
N GLY A 31 10.44 3.40 -13.73
CA GLY A 31 10.73 2.38 -12.74
C GLY A 31 10.23 1.01 -13.19
N PHE A 32 10.93 -0.04 -12.77
CA PHE A 32 10.48 -1.41 -12.95
C PHE A 32 10.90 -2.29 -11.77
N THR A 33 10.17 -3.38 -11.57
CA THR A 33 10.52 -4.45 -10.63
C THR A 33 10.29 -5.82 -11.28
N LEU A 34 10.88 -6.87 -10.72
CA LEU A 34 10.81 -8.22 -11.25
C LEU A 34 9.81 -9.06 -10.45
N ASP A 35 8.84 -9.65 -11.14
CA ASP A 35 8.08 -10.77 -10.61
C ASP A 35 8.78 -12.08 -10.97
N LEU A 36 9.56 -12.60 -10.02
CA LEU A 36 10.31 -13.85 -10.20
C LEU A 36 9.40 -15.07 -10.39
N SER A 37 8.16 -15.04 -9.88
CA SER A 37 7.25 -16.20 -10.01
C SER A 37 6.71 -16.39 -11.41
N THR A 38 6.67 -15.31 -12.21
CA THR A 38 6.16 -15.31 -13.58
C THR A 38 7.21 -14.89 -14.60
N ASN A 39 8.47 -14.72 -14.16
CA ASN A 39 9.56 -14.20 -14.97
C ASN A 39 9.17 -12.94 -15.78
N SER A 40 8.51 -11.99 -15.11
CA SER A 40 7.91 -10.81 -15.73
C SER A 40 8.44 -9.51 -15.14
N LEU A 41 8.60 -8.50 -15.99
CA LEU A 41 8.83 -7.14 -15.54
C LEU A 41 7.50 -6.46 -15.22
N ILE A 42 7.44 -5.80 -14.07
CA ILE A 42 6.36 -4.87 -13.72
C ILE A 42 6.91 -3.47 -13.93
N ILE A 43 6.30 -2.70 -14.83
CA ILE A 43 6.89 -1.48 -15.36
C ILE A 43 5.94 -0.31 -15.12
N ALA A 44 6.45 0.76 -14.51
CA ALA A 44 5.80 2.07 -14.51
C ALA A 44 5.98 2.72 -15.88
N ASN A 45 4.91 2.72 -16.66
CA ASN A 45 4.88 3.20 -18.03
C ASN A 45 4.42 4.67 -18.02
N TYR A 46 5.38 5.53 -17.71
CA TYR A 46 5.18 6.93 -17.29
C TYR A 46 4.18 7.70 -18.15
N ALA A 47 4.45 7.86 -19.44
CA ALA A 47 3.62 8.72 -20.30
C ALA A 47 2.34 8.02 -20.78
N ALA A 48 2.24 6.71 -20.60
CA ALA A 48 1.01 5.96 -20.83
C ALA A 48 0.12 5.90 -19.58
N ASN A 49 0.49 6.55 -18.47
CA ASN A 49 -0.32 6.63 -17.25
C ASN A 49 -0.77 5.26 -16.71
N ASN A 50 0.08 4.24 -16.86
CA ASN A 50 -0.23 2.89 -16.41
C ASN A 50 0.97 2.16 -15.82
N VAL A 51 0.67 1.09 -15.09
CA VAL A 51 1.63 0.07 -14.68
C VAL A 51 1.26 -1.21 -15.40
N VAL A 52 2.25 -1.84 -16.02
CA VAL A 52 2.05 -2.97 -16.90
C VAL A 52 2.93 -4.15 -16.52
N ARG A 53 2.46 -5.36 -16.82
CA ARG A 53 3.25 -6.59 -16.75
C ARG A 53 3.74 -6.94 -18.14
N TRP A 54 5.05 -7.09 -18.31
CA TRP A 54 5.66 -7.63 -19.51
C TRP A 54 6.37 -8.94 -19.18
N VAL A 55 5.84 -10.06 -19.66
CA VAL A 55 6.50 -11.37 -19.52
C VAL A 55 7.76 -11.36 -20.37
N ILE A 56 8.92 -11.72 -19.80
CA ILE A 56 10.19 -11.68 -20.54
C ILE A 56 10.10 -12.66 -21.73
N GLY A 57 10.32 -12.13 -22.94
CA GLY A 57 10.18 -12.87 -24.21
C GLY A 57 8.80 -12.74 -24.88
N ALA A 58 7.82 -12.10 -24.25
CA ALA A 58 6.54 -11.76 -24.89
C ALA A 58 6.68 -10.54 -25.80
N THR A 59 5.69 -10.37 -26.69
CA THR A 59 5.60 -9.25 -27.65
C THR A 59 4.77 -8.07 -27.14
N GLY A 60 4.17 -8.19 -25.96
CA GLY A 60 3.36 -7.14 -25.40
C GLY A 60 3.05 -7.35 -23.92
N TRP A 61 2.46 -6.32 -23.33
CA TRP A 61 2.13 -6.26 -21.91
C TRP A 61 0.64 -6.50 -21.62
N THR A 62 0.35 -6.81 -20.36
CA THR A 62 -0.99 -6.78 -19.77
C THR A 62 -1.10 -5.67 -18.74
N LEU A 63 -2.29 -5.06 -18.63
CA LEU A 63 -2.53 -3.94 -17.71
C LEU A 63 -2.57 -4.45 -16.26
N LEU A 64 -1.91 -3.74 -15.35
CA LEU A 64 -1.99 -4.00 -13.92
C LEU A 64 -2.65 -2.84 -13.14
N ALA A 65 -2.38 -1.59 -13.52
CA ALA A 65 -2.99 -0.42 -12.90
C ALA A 65 -3.03 0.78 -13.86
N GLY A 66 -3.96 1.70 -13.66
CA GLY A 66 -4.13 2.88 -14.51
C GLY A 66 -4.95 2.59 -15.77
N SER A 67 -4.66 3.31 -16.86
CA SER A 67 -5.44 3.24 -18.10
C SER A 67 -4.73 2.51 -19.23
N ALA A 68 -5.41 1.58 -19.91
CA ALA A 68 -4.91 0.97 -21.14
C ALA A 68 -4.83 1.96 -22.31
N THR A 69 -5.61 3.05 -22.28
CA THR A 69 -5.69 4.03 -23.39
C THR A 69 -4.83 5.26 -23.16
N GLY A 70 -4.10 5.34 -22.06
CA GLY A 70 -3.27 6.50 -21.72
C GLY A 70 -3.97 7.59 -20.92
N ALA A 71 -5.24 7.40 -20.56
CA ALA A 71 -5.99 8.39 -19.77
C ALA A 71 -5.32 8.61 -18.40
N SER A 72 -5.02 9.87 -18.08
CA SER A 72 -4.52 10.29 -16.77
C SER A 72 -5.66 10.73 -15.85
N GLY A 73 -5.49 10.59 -14.54
CA GLY A 73 -6.43 11.15 -13.57
C GLY A 73 -6.05 10.86 -12.12
N SER A 74 -6.88 11.34 -11.20
CA SER A 74 -6.68 11.22 -9.75
C SER A 74 -7.70 10.29 -9.06
N SER A 75 -8.61 9.66 -9.83
CA SER A 75 -9.51 8.64 -9.28
C SER A 75 -8.73 7.43 -8.77
N SER A 76 -9.41 6.51 -8.07
CA SER A 76 -8.80 5.27 -7.58
C SER A 76 -8.31 4.34 -8.69
N THR A 77 -8.84 4.47 -9.91
CA THR A 77 -8.50 3.60 -11.05
C THR A 77 -7.52 4.23 -12.03
N LEU A 78 -7.25 5.52 -11.91
CA LEU A 78 -6.36 6.25 -12.80
C LEU A 78 -5.06 6.64 -12.08
N LEU A 79 -4.02 6.78 -12.88
CA LEU A 79 -2.72 7.27 -12.49
C LEU A 79 -2.39 8.51 -13.31
N TYR A 80 -1.39 9.27 -12.88
CA TYR A 80 -0.85 10.37 -13.65
C TYR A 80 0.67 10.40 -13.53
N ASN A 81 1.34 10.09 -14.64
CA ASN A 81 2.80 10.01 -14.73
C ASN A 81 3.42 9.16 -13.61
N PRO A 82 3.07 7.87 -13.50
CA PRO A 82 3.65 6.98 -12.48
C PRO A 82 5.15 6.78 -12.74
N VAL A 83 5.96 6.82 -11.68
CA VAL A 83 7.44 6.74 -11.79
C VAL A 83 7.98 5.46 -11.17
N GLY A 84 7.75 5.27 -9.87
CA GLY A 84 8.21 4.09 -9.13
C GLY A 84 7.14 3.02 -9.02
N VAL A 85 7.56 1.77 -9.05
CA VAL A 85 6.70 0.61 -8.80
C VAL A 85 7.40 -0.40 -7.90
N ALA A 86 6.69 -0.92 -6.92
CA ALA A 86 7.13 -2.03 -6.08
C ALA A 86 6.06 -3.12 -6.01
N LEU A 87 6.50 -4.36 -5.77
CA LEU A 87 5.66 -5.54 -5.71
C LEU A 87 5.96 -6.27 -4.40
N ASP A 88 4.93 -6.65 -3.65
CA ASP A 88 5.12 -7.51 -2.48
C ASP A 88 5.03 -9.00 -2.82
N GLN A 89 5.28 -9.86 -1.82
CA GLN A 89 5.23 -11.32 -2.00
C GLN A 89 3.85 -11.86 -2.40
N TYR A 90 2.78 -11.10 -2.17
CA TYR A 90 1.40 -11.43 -2.53
C TYR A 90 0.98 -10.84 -3.87
N LYS A 91 1.91 -10.21 -4.59
CA LYS A 91 1.69 -9.54 -5.88
C LYS A 91 0.81 -8.29 -5.79
N ASN A 92 0.70 -7.67 -4.61
CA ASN A 92 0.11 -6.35 -4.52
C ASN A 92 1.10 -5.30 -5.04
N ILE A 93 0.56 -4.24 -5.63
CA ILE A 93 1.33 -3.27 -6.41
C ILE A 93 1.28 -1.93 -5.70
N TYR A 94 2.46 -1.34 -5.52
CA TYR A 94 2.65 -0.02 -4.94
C TYR A 94 3.17 0.86 -6.05
N VAL A 95 2.57 2.03 -6.24
CA VAL A 95 2.87 2.91 -7.36
C VAL A 95 3.11 4.32 -6.84
N ALA A 96 4.26 4.89 -7.17
CA ALA A 96 4.51 6.31 -6.99
C ALA A 96 3.82 7.08 -8.11
N ASP A 97 2.62 7.56 -7.82
CA ASP A 97 1.75 8.31 -8.72
C ASP A 97 2.18 9.78 -8.71
N ALA A 98 3.30 10.06 -9.39
CA ALA A 98 4.15 11.20 -9.10
C ALA A 98 3.47 12.55 -9.35
N ALA A 99 2.72 12.69 -10.44
CA ALA A 99 2.01 13.94 -10.74
C ALA A 99 0.79 14.15 -9.83
N ASN A 100 0.27 13.09 -9.20
CA ASN A 100 -0.76 13.19 -8.17
C ASN A 100 -0.20 13.30 -6.75
N HIS A 101 1.13 13.30 -6.56
CA HIS A 101 1.79 13.49 -5.27
C HIS A 101 1.39 12.47 -4.19
N ARG A 102 1.19 11.22 -4.60
CA ARG A 102 0.69 10.15 -3.72
C ARG A 102 1.33 8.80 -4.03
N ILE A 103 1.18 7.87 -3.10
CA ILE A 103 1.44 6.44 -3.35
C ILE A 103 0.11 5.70 -3.40
N GLN A 104 -0.11 4.99 -4.51
CA GLN A 104 -1.27 4.15 -4.72
C GLN A 104 -0.94 2.68 -4.45
N TYR A 105 -1.82 2.00 -3.74
CA TYR A 105 -1.75 0.58 -3.43
C TYR A 105 -2.89 -0.17 -4.12
N PHE A 106 -2.55 -1.14 -4.96
CA PHE A 106 -3.49 -2.02 -5.64
C PHE A 106 -3.34 -3.43 -5.07
N LEU A 107 -4.45 -3.96 -4.54
CA LEU A 107 -4.55 -5.38 -4.24
C LEU A 107 -4.42 -6.19 -5.53
N SER A 108 -3.74 -7.33 -5.45
CA SER A 108 -3.56 -8.23 -6.60
C SER A 108 -4.91 -8.55 -7.27
N GLY A 109 -5.00 -8.31 -8.58
CA GLY A 109 -6.21 -8.51 -9.38
C GLY A 109 -7.29 -7.41 -9.26
N GLN A 110 -7.07 -6.38 -8.45
CA GLN A 110 -7.98 -5.23 -8.34
C GLN A 110 -7.52 -4.07 -9.25
N SER A 111 -8.47 -3.36 -9.83
CA SER A 111 -8.22 -2.20 -10.69
C SER A 111 -8.30 -0.85 -9.95
N SER A 112 -8.86 -0.85 -8.75
CA SER A 112 -8.96 0.34 -7.90
C SER A 112 -7.93 0.30 -6.79
N ALA A 113 -7.25 1.42 -6.58
CA ALA A 113 -6.28 1.59 -5.52
C ALA A 113 -6.82 2.32 -4.29
N THR A 114 -6.13 2.08 -3.19
CA THR A 114 -6.17 2.91 -1.99
C THR A 114 -4.96 3.83 -1.97
N THR A 115 -5.15 5.11 -1.66
CA THR A 115 -4.03 6.02 -1.37
C THR A 115 -3.47 5.71 0.01
N ILE A 116 -2.19 5.36 0.09
CA ILE A 116 -1.54 4.92 1.34
C ILE A 116 -0.50 5.91 1.87
N ALA A 117 -0.13 6.91 1.06
CA ALA A 117 0.77 8.00 1.45
C ALA A 117 0.55 9.22 0.54
N GLY A 118 0.72 10.43 1.09
CA GLY A 118 0.48 11.68 0.39
C GLY A 118 -1.00 12.06 0.28
N ILE A 119 -1.27 13.24 -0.28
CA ILE A 119 -2.61 13.76 -0.52
C ILE A 119 -2.77 14.00 -2.02
N SER A 120 -3.76 13.36 -2.62
CA SER A 120 -3.96 13.39 -4.07
C SER A 120 -4.12 14.83 -4.59
N GLY A 121 -3.26 15.22 -5.52
CA GLY A 121 -3.31 16.54 -6.18
C GLY A 121 -2.76 17.71 -5.37
N SER A 122 -2.31 17.47 -4.13
CA SER A 122 -1.82 18.52 -3.23
C SER A 122 -0.40 18.21 -2.77
N PRO A 123 0.64 18.80 -3.40
CA PRO A 123 1.99 18.64 -2.91
C PRO A 123 2.14 19.29 -1.54
N GLY A 124 3.04 18.78 -0.71
CA GLY A 124 3.31 19.40 0.59
C GLY A 124 4.61 18.95 1.23
N ILE A 125 5.00 19.64 2.29
CA ILE A 125 6.27 19.45 3.00
C ILE A 125 6.12 18.78 4.37
N SER A 126 4.88 18.63 4.86
CA SER A 126 4.63 17.95 6.13
C SER A 126 5.02 16.47 6.04
N ALA A 127 5.18 15.81 7.19
CA ALA A 127 5.57 14.40 7.23
C ALA A 127 4.60 13.51 6.43
N THR A 128 3.30 13.78 6.46
CA THR A 128 2.29 12.94 5.78
C THR A 128 2.06 13.31 4.31
N GLN A 129 2.63 14.41 3.83
CA GLN A 129 2.53 14.86 2.46
C GLN A 129 3.76 14.45 1.63
N LEU A 130 3.56 14.38 0.32
CA LEU A 130 4.60 14.10 -0.66
C LEU A 130 4.58 15.18 -1.73
N ASN A 131 5.68 15.32 -2.45
CA ASN A 131 5.83 16.19 -3.60
C ASN A 131 6.67 15.47 -4.67
N ARG A 132 5.95 14.99 -5.69
CA ARG A 132 6.48 14.15 -6.79
C ARG A 132 7.30 12.94 -6.28
N PRO A 133 6.66 11.97 -5.60
CA PRO A 133 7.37 10.76 -5.19
C PRO A 133 7.88 9.98 -6.41
N TYR A 134 9.15 9.56 -6.40
CA TYR A 134 9.79 8.87 -7.53
C TYR A 134 10.09 7.41 -7.20
N GLY A 135 11.22 7.15 -6.54
CA GLY A 135 11.61 5.80 -6.14
C GLY A 135 10.82 5.30 -4.94
N ILE A 136 10.41 4.03 -4.97
CA ILE A 136 9.78 3.35 -3.83
C ILE A 136 10.41 1.97 -3.61
N LEU A 137 10.47 1.55 -2.35
CA LEU A 137 10.97 0.25 -1.92
C LEU A 137 10.16 -0.24 -0.72
N LEU A 138 9.97 -1.56 -0.63
CA LEU A 138 9.44 -2.23 0.55
C LEU A 138 10.55 -3.01 1.25
N ASP A 139 10.55 -3.03 2.58
CA ASP A 139 11.32 -4.01 3.35
C ASP A 139 10.53 -5.31 3.58
N SER A 140 11.15 -6.29 4.25
CA SER A 140 10.52 -7.59 4.56
C SER A 140 9.28 -7.48 5.47
N GLN A 141 9.11 -6.35 6.17
CA GLN A 141 7.99 -6.06 7.04
C GLN A 141 6.91 -5.24 6.31
N LEU A 142 7.10 -4.97 5.02
CA LEU A 142 6.26 -4.12 4.18
C LEU A 142 6.28 -2.63 4.55
N ASN A 143 7.28 -2.18 5.32
CA ASN A 143 7.46 -0.74 5.49
C ASN A 143 7.88 -0.15 4.14
N LEU A 144 7.24 0.96 3.79
CA LEU A 144 7.41 1.64 2.52
C LEU A 144 8.41 2.78 2.68
N TYR A 145 9.42 2.81 1.81
CA TYR A 145 10.37 3.90 1.68
C TYR A 145 10.09 4.65 0.39
N VAL A 146 9.97 5.97 0.46
CA VAL A 146 9.58 6.83 -0.67
C VAL A 146 10.62 7.92 -0.85
N SER A 147 11.18 8.03 -2.05
CA SER A 147 11.96 9.19 -2.47
C SER A 147 11.00 10.33 -2.79
N ASP A 148 10.84 11.25 -1.85
CA ASP A 148 9.99 12.44 -1.96
C ASP A 148 10.77 13.52 -2.75
N ASN A 149 10.80 13.34 -4.07
CA ASN A 149 11.84 13.89 -4.94
C ASN A 149 11.94 15.42 -4.89
N SER A 150 10.83 16.14 -5.05
CA SER A 150 10.85 17.60 -5.05
C SER A 150 11.09 18.21 -3.66
N ASN A 151 10.97 17.41 -2.60
CA ASN A 151 11.28 17.81 -1.24
C ASN A 151 12.69 17.39 -0.79
N ASN A 152 13.49 16.79 -1.69
CA ASN A 152 14.87 16.37 -1.45
C ASN A 152 15.03 15.48 -0.20
N ARG A 153 14.06 14.61 0.07
CA ARG A 153 14.06 13.72 1.25
C ARG A 153 13.62 12.31 0.90
N VAL A 154 13.88 11.39 1.82
CA VAL A 154 13.33 10.04 1.82
C VAL A 154 12.44 9.88 3.04
N GLN A 155 11.22 9.40 2.85
CA GLN A 155 10.26 9.17 3.92
C GLN A 155 10.00 7.68 4.09
N ARG A 156 9.81 7.25 5.34
CA ARG A 156 9.43 5.87 5.69
C ARG A 156 8.02 5.84 6.24
N PHE A 157 7.21 4.90 5.76
CA PHE A 157 5.89 4.62 6.25
C PHE A 157 5.86 3.19 6.78
N SER A 158 5.63 3.04 8.09
CA SER A 158 5.46 1.75 8.74
C SER A 158 4.15 1.10 8.34
N TYR A 159 4.18 -0.21 8.10
CA TYR A 159 2.98 -0.99 7.82
C TYR A 159 2.41 -1.62 9.10
N TYR A 160 1.12 -1.39 9.34
CA TYR A 160 0.36 -2.00 10.42
C TYR A 160 -0.81 -2.77 9.82
N GLY A 161 -0.68 -4.09 9.67
CA GLY A 161 -1.73 -4.92 9.07
C GLY A 161 -1.78 -6.31 9.66
N THR A 162 -3.00 -6.84 9.74
CA THR A 162 -3.26 -8.23 10.13
C THR A 162 -3.39 -9.09 8.87
N THR A 163 -2.85 -10.30 8.92
CA THR A 163 -3.01 -11.26 7.83
C THR A 163 -4.33 -11.98 8.03
N ALA A 164 -5.34 -11.67 7.22
CA ALA A 164 -6.55 -12.46 7.13
C ALA A 164 -6.42 -13.44 5.96
N THR A 165 -6.24 -14.72 6.28
CA THR A 165 -6.36 -15.81 5.30
C THR A 165 -7.83 -16.15 5.14
N THR A 166 -8.43 -15.77 4.01
CA THR A 166 -9.75 -16.27 3.62
C THR A 166 -9.59 -17.35 2.55
N SER A 167 -9.79 -18.60 2.94
CA SER A 167 -9.86 -19.69 1.97
C SER A 167 -11.18 -19.57 1.20
N ALA A 168 -11.12 -19.10 -0.04
CA ALA A 168 -12.26 -19.13 -0.95
C ALA A 168 -12.22 -20.44 -1.73
N THR A 169 -13.18 -21.32 -1.49
CA THR A 169 -13.40 -22.50 -2.34
C THR A 169 -14.22 -22.06 -3.55
N SER A 170 -13.58 -21.88 -4.71
CA SER A 170 -14.31 -21.65 -5.96
C SER A 170 -14.52 -22.98 -6.68
N THR A 171 -15.76 -23.45 -6.71
CA THR A 171 -16.15 -24.62 -7.49
C THR A 171 -16.48 -24.17 -8.91
N THR A 172 -15.59 -24.40 -9.87
CA THR A 172 -15.90 -24.17 -11.29
C THR A 172 -16.44 -25.47 -11.87
N THR A 173 -17.73 -25.54 -12.18
CA THR A 173 -18.33 -26.68 -12.89
C THR A 173 -18.25 -26.42 -14.39
N THR A 174 -17.27 -27.00 -15.08
CA THR A 174 -17.27 -27.06 -16.55
C THR A 174 -17.97 -28.34 -17.01
N THR A 175 -19.14 -28.20 -17.62
CA THR A 175 -19.88 -29.33 -18.19
C THR A 175 -19.28 -29.75 -19.52
N SER A 176 -18.30 -30.65 -19.48
CA SER A 176 -17.87 -31.46 -20.62
C SER A 176 -17.21 -32.73 -20.08
N THR A 177 -17.97 -33.81 -20.02
CA THR A 177 -17.55 -35.21 -19.81
C THR A 177 -16.44 -35.45 -18.76
N THR A 178 -16.89 -35.79 -17.55
CA THR A 178 -16.18 -36.61 -16.53
C THR A 178 -14.76 -36.18 -16.15
N SER A 179 -14.62 -35.05 -15.46
CA SER A 179 -13.56 -34.85 -14.44
C SER A 179 -13.85 -33.60 -13.61
N THR A 180 -14.08 -33.78 -12.30
CA THR A 180 -14.20 -32.70 -11.32
C THR A 180 -12.80 -32.36 -10.81
N THR A 181 -12.26 -31.20 -11.18
CA THR A 181 -11.04 -30.66 -10.56
C THR A 181 -11.43 -29.53 -9.61
N THR A 182 -11.27 -29.78 -8.31
CA THR A 182 -11.47 -28.75 -7.27
C THR A 182 -10.20 -27.93 -7.17
N ALA A 183 -10.22 -26.70 -7.69
CA ALA A 183 -9.14 -25.74 -7.50
C ALA A 183 -9.39 -24.94 -6.22
N THR A 184 -8.58 -25.16 -5.18
CA THR A 184 -8.58 -24.31 -3.98
C THR A 184 -7.62 -23.15 -4.22
N THR A 185 -8.16 -21.95 -4.46
CA THR A 185 -7.37 -20.72 -4.49
C THR A 185 -7.42 -20.06 -3.12
N THR A 186 -6.34 -20.17 -2.35
CA THR A 186 -6.20 -19.43 -1.09
C THR A 186 -5.90 -17.96 -1.40
N ALA A 187 -6.92 -17.11 -1.39
CA ALA A 187 -6.74 -15.67 -1.45
C ALA A 187 -6.38 -15.15 -0.06
N THR A 188 -5.10 -14.82 0.17
CA THR A 188 -4.72 -14.11 1.39
C THR A 188 -4.90 -12.63 1.18
N THR A 189 -5.94 -12.04 1.75
CA THR A 189 -6.16 -10.59 1.72
C THR A 189 -5.53 -9.97 2.97
N ARG A 190 -4.38 -9.32 2.79
CA ARG A 190 -3.78 -8.51 3.85
C ARG A 190 -4.37 -7.11 3.77
N THR A 191 -5.19 -6.74 4.75
CA THR A 191 -5.63 -5.36 4.96
C THR A 191 -4.75 -4.72 6.02
N GLY A 192 -4.34 -3.48 5.80
CA GLY A 192 -3.48 -2.77 6.73
C GLY A 192 -3.38 -1.29 6.35
N ILE A 193 -2.75 -0.53 7.24
CA ILE A 193 -2.54 0.90 7.10
C ILE A 193 -1.03 1.19 7.05
N TRP A 194 -0.67 2.23 6.30
CA TRP A 194 0.70 2.75 6.25
C TRP A 194 0.73 4.09 6.96
N GLN A 195 1.67 4.27 7.89
CA GLN A 195 1.79 5.49 8.68
C GLN A 195 3.23 5.99 8.69
N MET A 196 3.41 7.30 8.56
CA MET A 196 4.72 7.95 8.60
C MET A 196 5.50 7.65 9.86
N VAL A 197 6.80 7.44 9.69
CA VAL A 197 7.79 7.42 10.78
C VAL A 197 8.53 8.75 10.77
N GLY A 198 8.44 9.50 11.87
CA GLY A 198 9.18 10.75 12.04
C GLY A 198 10.69 10.54 11.89
N THR A 199 11.38 11.47 11.23
CA THR A 199 12.85 11.48 11.13
C THR A 199 13.39 12.76 11.76
N GLY A 200 14.35 12.64 12.69
CA GLY A 200 15.25 13.75 13.02
C GLY A 200 14.98 14.58 14.28
N SER A 201 14.18 14.09 15.21
CA SER A 201 14.25 14.40 16.65
C SER A 201 13.41 13.34 17.34
N VAL A 202 13.68 13.01 18.59
CA VAL A 202 12.72 12.25 19.39
C VAL A 202 11.53 13.17 19.65
N ILE A 203 10.67 13.32 18.65
CA ILE A 203 9.30 13.79 18.77
C ILE A 203 8.51 12.61 18.24
N GLY A 204 7.94 11.88 19.20
CA GLY A 204 7.48 10.52 19.05
C GLY A 204 6.49 10.31 17.90
N ASP A 205 6.41 9.04 17.50
CA ASP A 205 5.16 8.37 17.20
C ASP A 205 3.98 9.21 17.68
N THR A 206 3.08 9.63 16.78
CA THR A 206 1.86 10.36 17.17
C THR A 206 1.14 9.55 18.22
N GLY A 207 1.30 9.99 19.47
CA GLY A 207 1.00 9.21 20.65
C GLY A 207 -0.50 9.07 20.85
N CYS A 208 -0.87 7.96 21.46
CA CYS A 208 -2.14 7.81 22.14
C CYS A 208 -2.16 8.79 23.33
N TYR A 209 -2.86 9.92 23.22
CA TYR A 209 -3.03 10.91 24.30
C TYR A 209 -3.91 10.41 25.47
N GLY A 210 -3.33 9.70 26.43
CA GLY A 210 -4.01 9.48 27.72
C GLY A 210 -4.29 10.82 28.42
N LEU A 211 -5.46 10.96 29.07
CA LEU A 211 -5.75 12.11 29.93
C LEU A 211 -4.76 12.13 31.10
N GLY A 212 -3.75 12.97 30.97
CA GLY A 212 -2.67 13.14 31.94
C GLY A 212 -1.29 13.12 31.29
N SER A 213 -1.02 14.08 30.40
CA SER A 213 0.27 14.67 29.97
C SER A 213 1.58 13.85 29.81
N ASN A 214 1.68 12.57 30.15
CA ASN A 214 2.98 11.91 30.40
C ASN A 214 3.10 10.46 29.89
N TYR A 215 2.15 9.94 29.10
CA TYR A 215 2.31 8.62 28.47
C TYR A 215 2.46 8.76 26.95
N VAL A 216 3.65 8.40 26.45
CA VAL A 216 3.99 8.33 25.03
C VAL A 216 4.37 6.89 24.72
N GLY A 217 3.61 6.21 23.84
CA GLY A 217 3.88 4.83 23.46
C GLY A 217 3.45 4.49 22.04
N ASN A 218 4.11 3.48 21.45
CA ASN A 218 3.87 3.01 20.07
C ASN A 218 2.56 2.21 19.93
N PHE A 219 2.12 1.88 18.69
CA PHE A 219 0.88 1.11 18.43
C PHE A 219 0.77 -0.17 19.27
N SER A 220 1.87 -0.93 19.39
CA SER A 220 1.90 -2.14 20.22
C SER A 220 1.69 -1.84 21.71
N GLN A 221 2.21 -0.73 22.21
CA GLN A 221 2.01 -0.27 23.57
C GLN A 221 0.57 0.21 23.77
N CYS A 222 -0.01 0.98 22.86
CA CYS A 222 -1.42 1.39 22.95
C CYS A 222 -2.38 0.22 22.91
N LYS A 223 -2.16 -0.74 22.01
CA LYS A 223 -2.91 -1.99 21.95
C LYS A 223 -2.77 -2.77 23.25
N SER A 224 -1.54 -2.96 23.74
CA SER A 224 -1.30 -3.66 25.02
C SER A 224 -1.92 -2.94 26.21
N SER A 225 -1.91 -1.60 26.21
CA SER A 225 -2.52 -0.78 27.26
C SER A 225 -4.04 -0.91 27.24
N CYS A 226 -4.67 -0.84 26.05
CA CYS A 226 -6.10 -1.11 25.87
C CYS A 226 -6.45 -2.52 26.35
N GLU A 227 -5.75 -3.54 25.88
CA GLU A 227 -5.98 -4.95 26.25
C GLU A 227 -5.68 -5.24 27.73
N SER A 228 -4.88 -4.41 28.40
CA SER A 228 -4.54 -4.54 29.83
C SER A 228 -5.51 -3.83 30.79
N MET A 229 -6.55 -3.15 30.30
CA MET A 229 -7.53 -2.45 31.13
C MET A 229 -8.43 -3.44 31.89
N THR A 230 -8.00 -3.84 33.09
CA THR A 230 -8.75 -4.77 33.96
C THR A 230 -9.84 -4.07 34.78
N ASN A 231 -9.93 -2.74 34.75
CA ASN A 231 -10.89 -1.94 35.50
C ASN A 231 -12.22 -1.73 34.75
N CYS A 232 -12.36 -2.28 33.53
CA CYS A 232 -13.53 -2.21 32.66
C CYS A 232 -14.18 -3.59 32.51
N SER A 233 -15.50 -3.64 32.31
CA SER A 233 -16.24 -4.90 32.17
C SER A 233 -16.12 -5.54 30.79
N ALA A 234 -15.73 -4.75 29.78
CA ALA A 234 -15.37 -5.21 28.44
C ALA A 234 -14.43 -4.19 27.79
N VAL A 235 -13.45 -4.68 27.03
CA VAL A 235 -12.49 -3.86 26.28
C VAL A 235 -12.21 -4.54 24.95
N ASP A 236 -12.20 -3.77 23.87
CA ASP A 236 -11.92 -4.25 22.52
C ASP A 236 -11.10 -3.22 21.75
N TRP A 237 -10.21 -3.70 20.89
CA TRP A 237 -9.35 -2.87 20.06
C TRP A 237 -9.77 -2.97 18.60
N LEU A 238 -10.37 -1.89 18.08
CA LEU A 238 -10.73 -1.79 16.66
C LEU A 238 -9.50 -1.40 15.84
N ALA A 239 -8.77 -2.40 15.38
CA ALA A 239 -7.58 -2.21 14.55
C ALA A 239 -7.85 -1.41 13.26
N SER A 240 -9.07 -1.50 12.70
CA SER A 240 -9.49 -0.76 11.50
C SER A 240 -9.68 0.75 11.71
N ALA A 241 -9.88 1.18 12.97
CA ALA A 241 -10.16 2.56 13.33
C ALA A 241 -9.14 3.14 14.34
N LEU A 242 -8.13 2.37 14.73
CA LEU A 242 -7.17 2.72 15.78
C LEU A 242 -7.87 3.16 17.08
N LEU A 243 -8.96 2.47 17.43
CA LEU A 243 -9.88 2.86 18.50
C LEU A 243 -9.82 1.81 19.62
N CYS A 244 -9.55 2.25 20.84
CA CYS A 244 -9.86 1.45 22.02
C CYS A 244 -11.33 1.69 22.39
N VAL A 245 -12.10 0.61 22.51
CA VAL A 245 -13.52 0.65 22.86
C VAL A 245 -13.70 -0.10 24.17
N TYR A 246 -14.38 0.51 25.14
CA TYR A 246 -14.51 -0.09 26.47
C TYR A 246 -15.90 0.14 27.06
N ARG A 247 -16.22 -0.62 28.12
CA ARG A 247 -17.50 -0.58 28.82
C ARG A 247 -17.34 -0.61 30.33
N GLN A 248 -18.15 0.20 31.04
CA GLN A 248 -18.32 0.20 32.51
C GLN A 248 -17.00 0.17 33.30
N CYS A 249 -16.11 1.14 33.07
CA CYS A 249 -14.87 1.25 33.84
C CYS A 249 -15.12 1.87 35.23
N THR A 250 -14.44 1.35 36.25
CA THR A 250 -14.64 1.69 37.67
C THR A 250 -13.88 2.93 38.15
N THR A 251 -12.95 3.48 37.35
CA THR A 251 -12.20 4.72 37.63
C THR A 251 -11.81 5.43 36.32
N TYR A 252 -12.02 6.75 36.24
CA TYR A 252 -11.53 7.67 35.19
C TYR A 252 -11.24 9.03 35.86
N PRO A 253 -10.21 9.82 35.48
CA PRO A 253 -10.17 11.24 35.82
C PRO A 253 -10.91 12.09 34.75
N PRO A 254 -11.32 13.33 35.07
CA PRO A 254 -12.72 13.75 34.97
C PRO A 254 -13.12 14.59 33.73
N SER A 255 -14.44 14.57 33.50
CA SER A 255 -15.32 15.49 32.73
C SER A 255 -15.30 15.34 31.19
N THR A 256 -16.38 14.94 30.52
CA THR A 256 -17.83 15.15 30.77
C THR A 256 -18.68 13.89 30.50
N ARG A 257 -19.47 13.45 31.49
CA ARG A 257 -20.35 12.24 31.48
C ARG A 257 -21.79 12.57 30.96
N PRO A 258 -22.68 11.61 30.62
CA PRO A 258 -23.17 10.56 31.54
C PRO A 258 -23.19 9.11 31.01
N GLN A 259 -23.01 8.19 31.98
CA GLN A 259 -23.29 6.75 31.87
C GLN A 259 -24.74 6.46 31.49
N SER A 260 -24.93 5.58 30.49
CA SER A 260 -25.75 4.36 30.60
C SER A 260 -25.69 3.57 29.29
N GLY A 261 -25.12 2.36 29.31
CA GLY A 261 -25.41 1.30 28.34
C GLY A 261 -24.61 1.24 27.03
N GLY A 262 -23.96 2.32 26.58
CA GLY A 262 -23.24 2.38 25.29
C GLY A 262 -21.74 2.04 25.36
N TRP A 263 -21.17 1.68 24.22
CA TRP A 263 -19.72 1.59 23.99
C TRP A 263 -19.12 3.00 23.93
N GLU A 264 -18.04 3.27 24.67
CA GLU A 264 -17.27 4.51 24.56
C GLU A 264 -16.06 4.29 23.67
N ALA A 265 -15.76 5.25 22.80
CA ALA A 265 -14.73 5.16 21.77
C ALA A 265 -13.69 6.27 21.96
N TRP A 266 -12.41 5.89 21.98
CA TRP A 266 -11.31 6.86 22.02
C TRP A 266 -10.61 6.99 20.66
N ALA A 267 -10.82 8.12 19.98
CA ALA A 267 -10.22 8.42 18.68
C ALA A 267 -8.86 9.11 18.83
N ILE A 268 -7.88 8.68 18.01
CA ILE A 268 -6.63 9.40 17.81
C ILE A 268 -6.96 10.70 17.08
N THR A 269 -6.97 11.83 17.78
CA THR A 269 -7.10 13.15 17.17
C THR A 269 -5.72 13.74 16.89
N THR A 270 -5.56 14.31 15.70
CA THR A 270 -4.40 15.12 15.32
C THR A 270 -4.72 16.58 15.62
N SER A 271 -3.97 17.21 16.52
CA SER A 271 -3.77 18.67 16.48
C SER A 271 -2.59 18.98 15.60
#